data_AF-A0A3N5GXZ2-F1
#
_entry.id   AF-A0A3N5GXZ2-F1
#
_cell.length_a   1.000
_cell.length_b   1.000
_cell.length_c   1.000
_cell.angle_alpha   90.00
_cell.angle_beta   90.00
_cell.angle_gamma   90.00
#
_symmetry.space_group_name_H-M   'P 1'
#
loop_
_entity.id
_entity.type
_entity.pdbx_description
1 polymer ?
#
loop_
_entity_poly.entity_id
_entity_poly.type
_entity_poly.pdbx_seq_one_letter_code
_entity_poly.pdbx_strand_id
1 'polypeptide(L)'
;RLMAVLSFPVLLRFRKRLDHRRYNGASLVGLRGVVIKSHGSADAYAFEFALRRAYDAVRNGLVQRIEQALPRIRSSAPGFVESAPLR
;
A
#
# COMPACT_ATOMS: atom_id res chain seq x y z
N ARG A 1 -5.56 -25.94 31.28
CA ARG A 1 -5.09 -24.57 31.61
C ARG A 1 -3.66 -24.32 31.14
N LEU A 2 -2.69 -25.21 31.41
CA LEU A 2 -1.30 -25.07 30.93
C LEU A 2 -1.17 -24.99 29.40
N MET A 3 -1.93 -25.82 28.68
CA MET A 3 -1.97 -25.78 27.21
C MET A 3 -2.43 -24.42 26.66
N ALA A 4 -3.37 -23.74 27.32
CA ALA A 4 -3.85 -22.43 26.85
C ALA A 4 -2.75 -21.35 26.94
N VAL A 5 -1.86 -21.44 27.93
CA VAL A 5 -0.72 -20.52 28.09
C VAL A 5 0.32 -20.76 27.01
N LEU A 6 0.59 -22.03 26.68
CA LEU A 6 1.51 -22.41 25.60
C LEU A 6 0.98 -22.02 24.21
N SER A 7 -0.35 -22.08 24.00
CA SER A 7 -1.00 -21.68 22.75
C SER A 7 -1.14 -20.17 22.57
N PHE A 8 -1.08 -19.40 23.66
CA PHE A 8 -1.31 -17.94 23.67
C PHE A 8 -0.41 -17.12 22.72
N PRO A 9 0.92 -17.33 22.62
CA PRO A 9 1.76 -16.56 21.71
C PRO A 9 1.44 -16.83 20.23
N VAL A 10 1.04 -18.06 19.90
CA VAL A 10 0.62 -18.44 18.54
C VAL A 10 -0.71 -17.76 18.20
N LEU A 11 -1.69 -17.81 19.12
CA LEU A 11 -2.97 -17.11 18.97
C LEU A 11 -2.79 -15.59 18.82
N LEU A 12 -1.87 -14.97 19.58
CA LEU A 12 -1.58 -13.54 19.45
C LEU A 12 -0.99 -13.20 18.07
N ARG A 13 -0.08 -14.03 17.55
CA ARG A 13 0.48 -13.86 16.20
C ARG A 13 -0.59 -14.03 15.13
N PHE A 14 -1.49 -14.98 15.32
CA PHE A 14 -2.60 -15.22 14.42
C PHE A 14 -3.59 -14.06 14.42
N ARG A 15 -3.95 -13.54 15.61
CA ARG A 15 -4.79 -12.36 15.77
C ARG A 15 -4.17 -11.12 15.11
N LYS A 16 -2.86 -10.93 15.24
CA LYS A 16 -2.12 -9.83 14.56
C LYS A 16 -2.08 -9.95 13.03
N ARG A 17 -2.26 -11.15 12.46
CA ARG A 17 -2.34 -11.38 11.01
C ARG A 17 -3.76 -11.20 10.47
N LEU A 18 -4.77 -11.45 11.30
CA LEU A 18 -6.20 -11.27 10.96
C LEU A 18 -6.73 -9.86 11.22
N ASP A 19 -5.92 -8.96 11.78
CA ASP A 19 -6.36 -7.60 12.08
C ASP A 19 -6.33 -6.72 10.82
N HIS A 20 -7.48 -6.61 10.15
CA HIS A 20 -7.70 -5.79 8.95
C HIS A 20 -7.36 -4.30 9.15
N ARG A 21 -7.24 -3.85 10.41
CA ARG A 21 -6.82 -2.49 10.79
C ARG A 21 -5.45 -2.11 10.18
N ARG A 22 -4.57 -3.08 9.96
CA ARG A 22 -3.23 -2.88 9.36
C ARG A 22 -3.24 -2.72 7.84
N TYR A 23 -4.35 -3.04 7.19
CA TYR A 23 -4.53 -2.89 5.74
C TYR A 23 -5.21 -1.56 5.37
N ASN A 24 -5.37 -0.65 6.33
CA ASN A 24 -5.86 0.69 6.08
C ASN A 24 -4.81 1.55 5.34
N GLY A 25 -5.27 2.55 4.58
CA GLY A 25 -4.41 3.43 3.79
C GLY A 25 -4.15 2.91 2.38
N ALA A 26 -5.20 2.72 1.59
CA ALA A 26 -5.06 2.37 0.17
C ALA A 26 -4.36 3.51 -0.59
N SER A 27 -3.28 3.19 -1.29
CA SER A 27 -2.54 4.15 -2.13
C SER A 27 -3.18 4.21 -3.50
N LEU A 28 -3.62 5.41 -3.91
CA LEU A 28 -4.04 5.64 -5.29
C LEU A 28 -2.79 5.89 -6.15
N VAL A 29 -2.69 5.15 -7.25
CA VAL A 29 -1.56 5.19 -8.19
C VAL A 29 -2.05 5.77 -9.51
N GLY A 30 -1.17 6.46 -10.25
CA GLY A 30 -1.52 7.13 -11.51
C GLY A 30 -1.84 8.62 -11.35
N LEU A 31 -1.70 9.17 -10.14
CA LEU A 31 -1.78 10.59 -9.86
C LEU A 31 -0.38 11.21 -9.76
N ARG A 32 -0.28 12.53 -9.95
CA ARG A 32 1.00 13.29 -9.85
C ARG A 32 1.51 13.46 -8.41
N GLY A 33 0.95 12.74 -7.45
CA GLY A 33 1.23 12.87 -6.03
C GLY A 33 0.82 11.64 -5.23
N VAL A 34 1.32 11.56 -4.00
CA VAL A 34 0.97 10.49 -3.06
C VAL A 34 -0.41 10.78 -2.49
N VAL A 35 -1.39 9.93 -2.81
CA VAL A 35 -2.75 10.02 -2.25
C VAL A 35 -3.06 8.72 -1.54
N ILE A 36 -3.28 8.82 -0.22
CA ILE A 36 -3.65 7.69 0.64
C ILE A 36 -5.07 7.89 1.14
N LYS A 37 -5.97 6.93 0.89
CA LYS A 37 -7.32 6.91 1.44
C LYS A 37 -7.37 6.05 2.70
N SER A 38 -7.78 6.65 3.81
CA SER A 38 -8.18 5.93 5.02
C SER A 38 -9.68 5.60 5.00
N HIS A 39 -10.06 4.49 5.63
CA HIS A 39 -11.47 4.19 5.91
C HIS A 39 -11.99 5.09 7.05
N GLY A 40 -13.24 5.58 6.95
CA GLY A 40 -13.79 6.56 7.90
C GLY A 40 -14.07 6.02 9.30
N SER A 41 -14.26 4.71 9.44
CA SER A 41 -14.41 4.02 10.74
C SER A 41 -13.09 3.44 11.26
N ALA A 42 -11.95 3.85 10.69
CA ALA A 42 -10.63 3.45 11.18
C ALA A 42 -10.37 4.04 12.57
N ASP A 43 -9.87 3.22 13.49
CA ASP A 43 -9.39 3.69 14.78
C ASP A 43 -8.09 4.50 14.63
N ALA A 44 -7.73 5.27 15.66
CA ALA A 44 -6.52 6.11 15.64
C ALA A 44 -5.25 5.31 15.26
N TYR A 45 -5.19 4.04 15.68
CA TYR A 45 -4.10 3.12 15.34
C TYR A 45 -4.08 2.76 13.85
N ALA A 46 -5.22 2.41 13.23
CA ALA A 46 -5.30 2.17 11.80
C ALA A 46 -5.04 3.44 10.97
N PHE A 47 -5.39 4.62 11.48
CA PHE A 47 -5.08 5.89 10.83
C PHE A 47 -3.58 6.21 10.88
N GLU A 48 -2.90 5.93 11.99
CA GLU A 48 -1.44 6.04 12.12
C GLU A 48 -0.73 5.21 11.04
N PHE A 49 -1.19 3.98 10.77
CA PHE A 49 -0.64 3.17 9.68
C PHE A 49 -0.80 3.82 8.30
N ALA A 50 -1.97 4.41 8.02
CA ALA A 50 -2.20 5.11 6.77
C ALA A 50 -1.27 6.34 6.64
N LEU A 51 -1.08 7.10 7.71
CA LEU A 51 -0.18 8.26 7.75
C LEU A 51 1.28 7.84 7.58
N ARG A 52 1.71 6.79 8.28
CA ARG A 52 3.06 6.23 8.14
C ARG A 52 3.33 5.75 6.72
N ARG A 53 2.33 5.13 6.08
CA ARG A 53 2.41 4.71 4.68
C ARG A 53 2.50 5.89 3.72
N ALA A 54 1.79 6.98 3.99
CA ALA A 54 1.93 8.23 3.23
C ALA A 54 3.33 8.82 3.37
N TYR A 55 3.85 8.89 4.60
CA TYR A 55 5.20 9.36 4.90
C TYR A 55 6.27 8.53 4.17
N ASP A 56 6.18 7.20 4.28
CA ASP A 56 7.12 6.28 3.62
C ASP A 56 7.04 6.42 2.08
N ALA A 57 5.84 6.60 1.52
CA ALA A 57 5.66 6.80 0.09
C ALA A 57 6.33 8.10 -0.40
N VAL A 58 6.22 9.19 0.36
CA VAL A 58 6.89 10.45 0.03
C VAL A 58 8.39 10.33 0.23
N ARG A 59 8.86 9.80 1.37
CA ARG A 59 10.29 9.66 1.68
C ARG A 59 11.03 8.78 0.69
N ASN A 60 10.40 7.72 0.19
CA ASN A 60 11.00 6.82 -0.78
C ASN A 60 10.82 7.28 -2.23
N GLY A 61 10.15 8.40 -2.48
CA GLY A 61 9.89 8.91 -3.83
C GLY A 61 9.05 7.93 -4.64
N LEU A 62 7.96 7.40 -4.05
CA LEU A 62 7.11 6.37 -4.66
C LEU A 62 6.65 6.78 -6.07
N VAL A 63 6.22 8.03 -6.25
CA VAL A 63 5.74 8.55 -7.54
C VAL A 63 6.87 8.51 -8.57
N GLN A 64 8.04 9.02 -8.23
CA GLN A 64 9.21 9.05 -9.12
C GLN A 64 9.68 7.64 -9.49
N ARG A 65 9.66 6.71 -8.52
CA ARG A 65 10.02 5.29 -8.78
C ARG A 65 9.02 4.61 -9.70
N ILE A 66 7.72 4.90 -9.55
CA ILE A 66 6.68 4.38 -10.45
C ILE A 66 6.87 4.95 -11.86
N GLU A 67 7.09 6.26 -11.99
CA GLU A 67 7.39 6.91 -13.27
C GLU A 67 8.61 6.30 -13.97
N GLN A 68 9.66 5.97 -13.23
CA GLN A 68 10.86 5.31 -13.77
C GLN A 68 10.63 3.83 -14.15
N ALA A 69 9.75 3.14 -13.42
CA ALA A 69 9.44 1.72 -13.67
C ALA A 69 8.43 1.53 -14.81
N LEU A 70 7.53 2.49 -15.02
CA LEU A 70 6.43 2.38 -15.98
C LEU A 70 6.90 2.17 -17.43
N PRO A 71 7.96 2.84 -17.95
CA PRO A 71 8.50 2.57 -19.28
C PRO A 71 8.97 1.13 -19.46
N ARG A 72 9.56 0.51 -18.43
CA ARG A 72 10.03 -0.89 -18.48
C ARG A 72 8.87 -1.87 -18.63
N ILE A 73 7.77 -1.61 -17.92
CA ILE A 73 6.55 -2.43 -18.00
C ILE A 73 5.90 -2.25 -19.38
N ARG A 74 5.81 -1.01 -19.88
CA ARG A 74 5.27 -0.70 -21.22
C ARG A 74 6.07 -1.36 -22.34
N SER A 75 7.40 -1.43 -22.23
CA SER A 75 8.25 -2.14 -23.21
C SER A 75 8.11 -3.66 -23.17
N SER A 76 7.61 -4.24 -22.08
CA SER A 76 7.40 -5.68 -21.93
C SER A 76 5.97 -6.14 -22.24
N ALA A 77 5.03 -5.20 -22.46
CA ALA A 77 3.66 -5.49 -22.83
C ALA A 77 3.51 -5.49 -24.36
N PRO A 78 2.94 -6.54 -24.98
CA PRO A 78 2.67 -6.51 -26.41
C PRO A 78 1.60 -5.45 -26.71
N GLY A 79 1.99 -4.39 -27.41
CA GLY A 79 1.15 -3.51 -28.22
C GLY A 79 -0.02 -2.80 -27.54
N PHE A 80 0.25 -1.71 -26.81
CA PHE A 80 -0.68 -0.57 -26.78
C PHE A 80 -0.09 0.56 -27.60
N VAL A 81 -0.64 0.69 -28.81
CA VAL A 81 -0.26 1.59 -29.90
C VAL A 81 -0.08 3.03 -29.38
N GLU A 82 1.12 3.56 -29.57
CA GLU A 82 1.42 4.99 -29.50
C GLU A 82 0.73 5.66 -30.70
N SER A 83 -0.43 6.27 -30.50
CA SER A 83 -0.93 7.26 -31.46
C SER A 83 -0.07 8.51 -31.32
N ALA A 84 0.76 8.73 -32.34
CA ALA A 84 1.66 9.86 -32.52
C ALA A 84 1.05 11.23 -32.13
N PRO A 85 1.87 12.21 -31.70
CA PRO A 85 1.39 13.55 -31.43
C PRO A 85 0.85 14.18 -32.71
N LEU A 86 -0.42 14.61 -32.69
CA LEU A 86 -0.95 15.55 -33.67
C LEU A 86 -0.36 16.92 -33.37
N ARG A 87 0.68 17.27 -34.13
CA ARG A 87 1.30 18.61 -34.33
C ARG A 87 1.60 19.46 -33.12
#